data_AF-A0AAW9RVP7-F1
#
_entry.id   AF-A0AAW9RVP7-F1
#
_cell.length_a   1.000
_cell.length_b   1.000
_cell.length_c   1.000
_cell.angle_alpha   90.00
_cell.angle_beta   90.00
_cell.angle_gamma   90.00
#
_symmetry.space_group_name_H-M   'P 1'
#
loop_
_entity.id
_entity.type
_entity.pdbx_description
1 polymer ?
#
loop_
_entity_poly.entity_id
_entity_poly.type
_entity_poly.pdbx_seq_one_letter_code
_entity_poly.pdbx_strand_id
1 'polypeptide(L)'
;MLLDEQYRDLLQRRQLVVSKAVEEGRPYTLEEVQTLASLEGALSAMEAVAASTAEAVDGAAGRSDLDLRLAEKAHDKHFSFVLHMNQSVLDTALNALKSAALINGGAAVATLAFLGALANRKVGLGNGSENALFVLFLFSGGVLSAAVGSGAAYLTQYFYGAASNGALLIWDHPYIKKKECSGAYNYLGKSFHVLAVFLTISCYILFAYGVYEMAKTVRLLL
;
A
#
# COMPACT_ATOMS: atom_id res chain seq x y z
N MET A 1 -43.54 -2.15 14.13
CA MET A 1 -44.85 -2.79 13.89
C MET A 1 -45.70 -2.83 15.16
N LEU A 2 -45.25 -3.45 16.26
CA LEU A 2 -46.00 -3.48 17.54
C LEU A 2 -46.28 -2.08 18.17
N LEU A 3 -45.29 -1.17 18.16
CA LEU A 3 -45.47 0.21 18.65
C LEU A 3 -46.51 1.01 17.85
N ASP A 4 -46.64 0.73 16.54
CA ASP A 4 -47.57 1.41 15.65
C ASP A 4 -49.02 0.95 15.84
N GLU A 5 -49.24 -0.32 16.20
CA GLU A 5 -50.56 -0.83 16.61
C GLU A 5 -51.01 -0.27 17.96
N GLN A 6 -50.12 -0.25 18.95
CA GLN A 6 -50.44 0.29 20.29
C GLN A 6 -50.76 1.80 20.23
N TYR A 7 -50.02 2.56 19.42
CA TYR A 7 -50.27 3.99 19.24
C TYR A 7 -51.63 4.24 18.59
N ARG A 8 -51.99 3.45 17.56
CA ARG A 8 -53.30 3.52 16.90
C ARG A 8 -54.45 3.17 17.83
N ASP A 9 -54.29 2.14 18.67
CA ASP A 9 -55.30 1.77 19.68
C ASP A 9 -55.56 2.90 20.68
N LEU A 10 -54.49 3.54 21.20
CA LEU A 10 -54.63 4.66 22.12
C LEU A 10 -55.31 5.88 21.48
N LEU A 11 -54.96 6.20 20.22
CA LEU A 11 -55.63 7.26 19.47
C LEU A 11 -57.10 6.95 19.24
N GLN A 12 -57.43 5.70 18.89
CA GLN A 12 -58.81 5.27 18.67
C GLN A 12 -59.63 5.34 19.96
N ARG A 13 -59.07 4.93 21.10
CA ARG A 13 -59.73 5.04 22.42
C ARG A 13 -59.97 6.50 22.81
N ARG A 14 -58.99 7.38 22.59
CA ARG A 14 -59.15 8.82 22.83
C ARG A 14 -60.26 9.40 21.96
N GLN A 15 -60.26 9.09 20.66
CA GLN A 15 -61.29 9.54 19.72
C GLN A 15 -62.69 9.04 20.09
N LEU A 16 -62.81 7.79 20.55
CA LEU A 16 -64.08 7.21 20.98
C LEU A 16 -64.66 7.92 22.21
N VAL A 17 -63.83 8.24 23.21
CA VAL A 17 -64.28 8.97 24.40
C VAL A 17 -64.75 10.39 24.03
N VAL A 18 -64.00 11.07 23.16
CA VAL A 18 -64.36 12.41 22.65
C VAL A 18 -65.64 12.37 21.81
N SER A 19 -65.75 11.44 20.86
CA SER A 19 -66.91 11.36 19.96
C SER A 19 -68.19 11.06 20.73
N LYS A 20 -68.14 10.15 21.71
CA LYS A 20 -69.29 9.80 22.55
C LYS A 20 -69.81 11.00 23.33
N ALA A 21 -68.92 11.79 23.94
CA ALA A 21 -69.32 13.00 24.67
C ALA A 21 -69.93 14.07 23.75
N VAL A 22 -69.39 14.21 22.52
CA VAL A 22 -69.90 15.15 21.50
C VAL A 22 -71.28 14.72 20.99
N GLU A 23 -71.48 13.43 20.67
CA GLU A 23 -72.76 12.88 20.21
C GLU A 23 -73.87 13.04 21.27
N GLU A 24 -73.51 12.90 22.54
CA GLU A 24 -74.44 13.05 23.67
C GLU A 24 -74.69 14.53 24.04
N GLY A 25 -74.00 15.49 23.40
CA GLY A 25 -74.21 16.93 23.59
C GLY A 25 -73.99 17.41 25.03
N ARG A 26 -73.24 16.64 25.83
CA ARG A 26 -73.07 16.87 27.27
C ARG A 26 -71.63 17.24 27.62
N PRO A 27 -71.41 17.96 28.74
CA PRO A 27 -70.06 18.14 29.26
C PRO A 27 -69.44 16.78 29.66
N TYR A 28 -68.11 16.71 29.57
CA TYR A 28 -67.33 15.55 30.01
C TYR A 28 -67.53 15.27 31.49
N THR A 29 -67.62 13.99 31.88
CA THR A 29 -67.58 13.60 33.29
C THR A 29 -66.17 13.71 33.84
N LEU A 30 -66.05 13.78 35.16
CA LEU A 30 -64.74 13.80 35.83
C LEU A 30 -63.89 12.56 35.47
N GLU A 31 -64.53 11.40 35.33
CA GLU A 31 -63.86 10.14 34.95
C GLU A 31 -63.38 10.17 33.48
N GLU A 32 -64.17 10.73 32.56
CA GLU A 32 -63.77 10.92 31.17
C GLU A 32 -62.59 11.89 31.08
N VAL A 33 -62.59 12.98 31.86
CA VAL A 33 -61.46 13.93 31.93
C VAL A 33 -60.19 13.26 32.45
N GLN A 34 -60.28 12.45 33.51
CA GLN A 34 -59.14 11.70 34.05
C GLN A 34 -58.63 10.64 33.05
N THR A 35 -59.55 10.00 32.31
CA THR A 35 -59.21 9.02 31.28
C THR A 35 -58.51 9.69 30.10
N LEU A 36 -59.02 10.83 29.63
CA LEU A 36 -58.37 11.61 28.56
C LEU A 36 -56.97 12.09 28.99
N ALA A 37 -56.82 12.58 30.22
CA ALA A 37 -55.53 12.99 30.75
C ALA A 37 -54.51 11.84 30.80
N SER A 38 -54.94 10.63 31.20
CA SER A 38 -54.05 9.45 31.21
C SER A 38 -53.72 8.95 29.80
N LEU A 39 -54.66 9.00 28.86
CA LEU A 39 -54.43 8.68 27.44
C LEU A 39 -53.47 9.67 26.78
N GLU A 40 -53.60 10.96 27.07
CA GLU A 40 -52.68 11.99 26.56
C GLU A 40 -51.27 11.81 27.13
N GLY A 41 -51.15 11.51 28.43
CA GLY A 41 -49.86 11.17 29.04
C GLY A 41 -49.21 9.92 28.39
N ALA A 42 -50.00 8.89 28.09
CA ALA A 42 -49.51 7.69 27.42
C ALA A 42 -49.09 7.96 25.96
N LEU A 43 -49.86 8.77 25.23
CA LEU A 43 -49.52 9.20 23.86
C LEU A 43 -48.21 9.98 23.84
N SER A 44 -48.03 10.98 24.72
CA SER A 44 -46.78 11.74 24.82
C SER A 44 -45.58 10.88 25.20
N ALA A 45 -45.76 9.87 26.08
CA ALA A 45 -44.71 8.93 26.41
C ALA A 45 -44.32 8.04 25.20
N MET A 46 -45.30 7.59 24.41
CA MET A 46 -45.02 6.81 23.20
C MET A 46 -44.33 7.64 22.11
N GLU A 47 -44.72 8.90 21.93
CA GLU A 47 -44.04 9.83 21.01
C GLU A 47 -42.57 10.04 21.41
N ALA A 48 -42.29 10.22 22.71
CA ALA A 48 -40.92 10.34 23.20
C ALA A 48 -40.08 9.07 22.96
N VAL A 49 -40.67 7.88 23.16
CA VAL A 49 -40.00 6.60 22.86
C VAL A 49 -39.75 6.45 21.35
N ALA A 50 -40.72 6.81 20.51
CA ALA A 50 -40.58 6.77 19.06
C ALA A 50 -39.46 7.71 18.58
N ALA A 51 -39.40 8.94 19.10
CA ALA A 51 -38.35 9.92 18.77
C ALA A 51 -36.95 9.40 19.17
N SER A 52 -36.79 8.90 20.41
CA SER A 52 -35.50 8.34 20.87
C SER A 52 -35.06 7.12 20.06
N THR A 53 -36.00 6.30 19.60
CA THR A 53 -35.71 5.13 18.75
C THR A 53 -35.29 5.56 17.35
N ALA A 54 -35.95 6.57 16.77
CA ALA A 54 -35.60 7.12 15.47
C ALA A 54 -34.19 7.72 15.47
N GLU A 55 -33.83 8.50 16.49
CA GLU A 55 -32.47 9.03 16.67
C GLU A 55 -31.42 7.93 16.83
N ALA A 56 -31.74 6.87 17.59
CA ALA A 56 -30.83 5.74 17.76
C ALA A 56 -30.59 4.96 16.45
N VAL A 57 -31.63 4.80 15.63
CA VAL A 57 -31.56 4.13 14.32
C VAL A 57 -30.80 4.99 13.31
N ASP A 58 -31.08 6.29 13.23
CA ASP A 58 -30.36 7.22 12.36
C ASP A 58 -28.88 7.34 12.75
N GLY A 59 -28.59 7.43 14.05
CA GLY A 59 -27.23 7.39 14.56
C GLY A 59 -26.51 6.05 14.33
N ALA A 60 -27.23 4.92 14.29
CA ALA A 60 -26.65 3.63 13.92
C ALA A 60 -26.35 3.55 12.41
N ALA A 61 -27.27 4.03 11.56
CA ALA A 61 -27.09 4.11 10.12
C ALA A 61 -25.92 5.03 9.74
N GLY A 62 -25.82 6.21 10.38
CA GLY A 62 -24.73 7.15 10.17
C GLY A 62 -23.36 6.60 10.61
N ARG A 63 -23.31 5.82 11.70
CA ARG A 63 -22.09 5.12 12.12
C ARG A 63 -21.67 4.07 11.09
N SER A 64 -22.62 3.31 10.55
CA SER A 64 -22.34 2.30 9.51
C SER A 64 -21.80 2.92 8.21
N ASP A 65 -22.34 4.06 7.76
CA ASP A 65 -21.82 4.77 6.56
C ASP A 65 -20.41 5.34 6.81
N LEU A 66 -20.17 5.88 8.01
CA LEU A 66 -18.84 6.36 8.39
C LEU A 66 -17.80 5.23 8.39
N ASP A 67 -18.11 4.09 8.99
CA ASP A 67 -17.20 2.94 9.06
C ASP A 67 -16.88 2.39 7.66
N LEU A 68 -17.87 2.35 6.77
CA LEU A 68 -17.69 1.97 5.37
C LEU A 68 -16.71 2.91 4.65
N ARG A 69 -16.92 4.22 4.77
CA ARG A 69 -16.03 5.24 4.15
C ARG A 69 -14.61 5.19 4.71
N LEU A 70 -14.46 4.90 5.99
CA LEU A 70 -13.15 4.74 6.62
C LEU A 70 -12.44 3.49 6.09
N ALA A 71 -13.16 2.39 5.89
CA ALA A 71 -12.63 1.18 5.30
C ALA A 71 -12.18 1.40 3.84
N GLU A 72 -13.02 2.02 3.00
CA GLU A 72 -12.69 2.37 1.62
C GLU A 72 -11.43 3.23 1.55
N LYS A 73 -11.38 4.31 2.34
CA LYS A 73 -10.22 5.20 2.42
C LYS A 73 -8.95 4.46 2.89
N ALA A 74 -9.09 3.51 3.80
CA ALA A 74 -7.96 2.70 4.28
C ALA A 74 -7.44 1.75 3.18
N HIS A 75 -8.35 1.12 2.42
CA HIS A 75 -8.00 0.25 1.29
C HIS A 75 -7.30 1.05 0.18
N ASP A 76 -7.86 2.20 -0.20
CA ASP A 76 -7.28 3.09 -1.21
C ASP A 76 -5.90 3.61 -0.81
N LYS A 77 -5.75 4.06 0.44
CA LYS A 77 -4.48 4.52 0.97
C LYS A 77 -3.44 3.40 1.00
N HIS A 78 -3.84 2.18 1.33
CA HIS A 78 -2.93 1.04 1.33
C HIS A 78 -2.48 0.67 -0.07
N PHE A 79 -3.41 0.55 -1.02
CA PHE A 79 -3.11 0.20 -2.40
C PHE A 79 -2.19 1.25 -3.06
N SER A 80 -2.55 2.53 -2.95
CA SER A 80 -1.75 3.63 -3.48
C SER A 80 -0.36 3.68 -2.85
N PHE A 81 -0.25 3.53 -1.52
CA PHE A 81 1.03 3.51 -0.83
C PHE A 81 1.93 2.37 -1.33
N VAL A 82 1.41 1.14 -1.41
CA VAL A 82 2.17 -0.03 -1.88
C VAL A 82 2.62 0.16 -3.33
N LEU A 83 1.73 0.66 -4.19
CA LEU A 83 2.04 0.91 -5.60
C LEU A 83 3.14 1.96 -5.76
N HIS A 84 2.97 3.13 -5.14
CA HIS A 84 3.93 4.24 -5.27
C HIS A 84 5.27 3.92 -4.63
N MET A 85 5.30 3.27 -3.46
CA MET A 85 6.54 2.86 -2.81
C MET A 85 7.32 1.87 -3.67
N ASN A 86 6.64 0.83 -4.17
CA ASN A 86 7.29 -0.20 -4.99
C ASN A 86 7.84 0.39 -6.30
N GLN A 87 7.08 1.26 -6.96
CA GLN A 87 7.51 1.92 -8.19
C GLN A 87 8.71 2.84 -7.94
N SER A 88 8.65 3.70 -6.91
CA SER A 88 9.74 4.63 -6.60
C SER A 88 11.05 3.92 -6.26
N VAL A 89 10.99 2.81 -5.50
CA VAL A 89 12.17 2.01 -5.15
C VAL A 89 12.75 1.33 -6.38
N LEU A 90 11.91 0.74 -7.23
CA LEU A 90 12.34 0.07 -8.46
C LEU A 90 13.02 1.05 -9.42
N ASP A 91 12.40 2.21 -9.67
CA ASP A 91 12.94 3.21 -10.59
C ASP A 91 14.32 3.68 -10.10
N THR A 92 14.46 3.92 -8.80
CA THR A 92 15.74 4.30 -8.19
C THR A 92 16.79 3.19 -8.36
N ALA A 93 16.42 1.93 -8.09
CA ALA A 93 17.34 0.80 -8.22
C ALA A 93 17.78 0.57 -9.67
N LEU A 94 16.85 0.59 -10.62
CA LEU A 94 17.13 0.44 -12.05
C LEU A 94 17.99 1.59 -12.57
N ASN A 95 17.77 2.82 -12.12
CA ASN A 95 18.61 3.95 -12.49
C ASN A 95 20.04 3.78 -11.97
N ALA A 96 20.22 3.36 -10.71
CA ALA A 96 21.54 3.07 -10.16
C ALA A 96 22.28 1.98 -10.95
N LEU A 97 21.60 0.87 -11.27
CA LEU A 97 22.16 -0.24 -12.03
C LEU A 97 22.50 0.16 -13.48
N LYS A 98 21.64 0.96 -14.14
CA LYS A 98 21.92 1.52 -15.47
C LYS A 98 23.16 2.41 -15.45
N SER A 99 23.27 3.31 -14.47
CA SER A 99 24.45 4.17 -14.31
C SER A 99 25.71 3.34 -14.08
N ALA A 100 25.65 2.31 -13.21
CA ALA A 100 26.77 1.44 -12.93
C ALA A 100 27.20 0.63 -14.18
N ALA A 101 26.24 0.13 -14.96
CA ALA A 101 26.49 -0.57 -16.22
C ALA A 101 27.12 0.35 -17.28
N LEU A 102 26.63 1.59 -17.43
CA LEU A 102 27.18 2.57 -18.37
C LEU A 102 28.61 2.98 -18.02
N ILE A 103 28.89 3.21 -16.74
CA ILE A 103 30.23 3.59 -16.26
C ILE A 103 31.23 2.45 -16.53
N ASN A 104 30.88 1.21 -16.14
CA ASN A 104 31.74 0.05 -16.38
C ASN A 104 31.90 -0.26 -17.87
N GLY A 105 30.81 -0.20 -18.65
CA GLY A 105 30.86 -0.42 -20.10
C GLY A 105 31.71 0.63 -20.81
N GLY A 106 31.58 1.90 -20.46
CA GLY A 106 32.41 2.98 -20.99
C GLY A 106 33.89 2.79 -20.66
N ALA A 107 34.20 2.38 -19.42
CA ALA A 107 35.57 2.09 -18.99
C ALA A 107 36.17 0.87 -19.71
N ALA A 108 35.37 -0.17 -19.96
CA ALA A 108 35.76 -1.33 -20.76
C ALA A 108 36.12 -0.94 -22.20
N VAL A 109 35.27 -0.14 -22.86
CA VAL A 109 35.52 0.37 -24.22
C VAL A 109 36.78 1.23 -24.28
N ALA A 110 36.98 2.12 -23.31
CA ALA A 110 38.19 2.94 -23.21
C ALA A 110 39.46 2.07 -23.03
N THR A 111 39.37 1.02 -22.22
CA THR A 111 40.47 0.07 -21.99
C THR A 111 40.80 -0.73 -23.26
N LEU A 112 39.79 -1.18 -24.00
CA LEU A 112 39.97 -1.83 -25.30
C LEU A 112 40.62 -0.91 -26.33
N ALA A 113 40.19 0.36 -26.40
CA ALA A 113 40.79 1.35 -27.29
C ALA A 113 42.28 1.58 -26.95
N PHE A 114 42.60 1.69 -25.65
CA PHE A 114 43.98 1.79 -25.18
C PHE A 114 44.81 0.56 -25.57
N LEU A 115 44.26 -0.65 -25.37
CA LEU A 115 44.93 -1.90 -25.71
C LEU A 115 45.21 -2.01 -27.22
N GLY A 116 44.25 -1.58 -28.05
CA GLY A 116 44.43 -1.51 -29.51
C GLY A 116 45.53 -0.53 -29.93
N ALA A 117 45.61 0.63 -29.27
CA ALA A 117 46.68 1.60 -29.51
C ALA A 117 48.06 1.04 -29.12
N LEU A 118 48.14 0.28 -28.02
CA LEU A 118 49.38 -0.35 -27.56
C LEU A 118 49.85 -1.45 -28.52
N ALA A 119 48.92 -2.30 -28.97
CA ALA A 119 49.20 -3.37 -29.94
C ALA A 119 49.78 -2.83 -31.26
N ASN A 120 49.30 -1.68 -31.73
CA ASN A 120 49.79 -1.05 -32.96
C ASN A 120 51.21 -0.49 -32.86
N ARG A 121 51.69 -0.14 -31.65
CA ARG A 121 53.01 0.47 -31.47
C ARG A 121 54.17 -0.54 -31.43
N LYS A 122 53.89 -1.86 -31.52
CA LYS A 122 54.88 -2.94 -31.37
C LYS A 122 55.74 -2.83 -30.10
N VAL A 123 55.28 -2.06 -29.10
CA VAL A 123 55.86 -2.07 -27.76
C VAL A 123 55.61 -3.49 -27.24
N GLY A 124 56.66 -4.18 -26.82
CA GLY A 124 56.55 -5.56 -26.38
C GLY A 124 55.38 -5.71 -25.42
N LEU A 125 54.54 -6.73 -25.64
CA LEU A 125 53.43 -7.15 -24.77
C LEU A 125 53.98 -7.70 -23.44
N GLY A 126 54.76 -6.89 -22.73
CA GLY A 126 55.20 -7.19 -21.38
C GLY A 126 54.05 -7.06 -20.39
N ASN A 127 54.38 -6.97 -19.11
CA ASN A 127 53.43 -6.95 -17.99
C ASN A 127 52.27 -5.93 -18.12
N GLY A 128 52.42 -4.88 -18.93
CA GLY A 128 51.37 -3.88 -19.16
C GLY A 128 50.13 -4.41 -19.90
N SER A 129 50.26 -5.37 -20.81
CA SER A 129 49.11 -5.93 -21.54
C SER A 129 48.30 -6.92 -20.72
N GLU A 130 48.96 -7.70 -19.87
CA GLU A 130 48.29 -8.65 -18.97
C GLU A 130 47.41 -7.91 -17.95
N ASN A 131 47.93 -6.83 -17.35
CA ASN A 131 47.16 -5.99 -16.44
C ASN A 131 45.96 -5.32 -17.13
N ALA A 132 46.11 -4.85 -18.36
CA ALA A 132 45.00 -4.24 -19.11
C ALA A 132 43.86 -5.24 -19.40
N LEU A 133 44.20 -6.51 -19.70
CA LEU A 133 43.21 -7.58 -19.84
C LEU A 133 42.50 -7.88 -18.51
N PHE A 134 43.23 -7.88 -17.41
CA PHE A 134 42.65 -8.03 -16.07
C PHE A 134 41.68 -6.88 -15.72
N VAL A 135 42.06 -5.63 -16.01
CA VAL A 135 41.19 -4.46 -15.84
C VAL A 135 39.92 -4.58 -16.69
N LEU A 136 40.06 -5.02 -17.95
CA LEU A 136 38.91 -5.25 -18.83
C LEU A 136 37.95 -6.31 -18.27
N PHE A 137 38.50 -7.37 -17.67
CA PHE A 137 37.71 -8.39 -16.99
C PHE A 137 36.96 -7.80 -15.78
N LEU A 138 37.58 -6.94 -14.97
CA LEU A 138 36.93 -6.26 -13.85
C LEU A 138 35.74 -5.39 -14.32
N PHE A 139 35.93 -4.57 -15.36
CA PHE A 139 34.84 -3.74 -15.89
C PHE A 139 33.72 -4.58 -16.50
N SER A 140 34.05 -5.65 -17.23
CA SER A 140 33.06 -6.59 -17.77
C SER A 140 32.29 -7.30 -16.66
N GLY A 141 32.97 -7.69 -15.57
CA GLY A 141 32.37 -8.23 -14.36
C GLY A 141 31.43 -7.23 -13.68
N GLY A 142 31.79 -5.94 -13.67
CA GLY A 142 30.91 -4.86 -13.22
C GLY A 142 29.63 -4.78 -14.06
N VAL A 143 29.73 -4.80 -15.40
CA VAL A 143 28.55 -4.80 -16.29
C VAL A 143 27.67 -6.03 -16.03
N LEU A 144 28.28 -7.22 -15.92
CA LEU A 144 27.54 -8.46 -15.63
C LEU A 144 26.84 -8.39 -14.28
N SER A 145 27.51 -7.86 -13.25
CA SER A 145 26.93 -7.68 -11.92
C SER A 145 25.72 -6.73 -11.94
N ALA A 146 25.80 -5.63 -12.70
CA ALA A 146 24.66 -4.72 -12.89
C ALA A 146 23.49 -5.38 -13.65
N ALA A 147 23.77 -6.22 -14.64
CA ALA A 147 22.74 -6.97 -15.36
C ALA A 147 22.02 -7.98 -14.45
N VAL A 148 22.77 -8.77 -13.68
CA VAL A 148 22.19 -9.71 -12.70
C VAL A 148 21.44 -8.96 -11.59
N GLY A 149 21.99 -7.82 -11.14
CA GLY A 149 21.33 -6.95 -10.16
C GLY A 149 19.98 -6.42 -10.65
N SER A 150 19.87 -6.12 -11.95
CA SER A 150 18.61 -5.68 -12.57
C SER A 150 17.57 -6.81 -12.59
N GLY A 151 18.00 -8.04 -12.88
CA GLY A 151 17.15 -9.24 -12.77
C GLY A 151 16.69 -9.49 -11.33
N ALA A 152 17.58 -9.36 -10.36
CA ALA A 152 17.25 -9.51 -8.94
C ALA A 152 16.27 -8.42 -8.45
N ALA A 153 16.41 -7.18 -8.93
CA ALA A 153 15.46 -6.10 -8.65
C ALA A 153 14.06 -6.40 -9.23
N TYR A 154 13.99 -6.94 -10.44
CA TYR A 154 12.72 -7.40 -11.03
C TYR A 154 12.07 -8.52 -10.20
N LEU A 155 12.84 -9.54 -9.80
CA LEU A 155 12.33 -10.63 -8.97
C LEU A 155 11.86 -10.14 -7.60
N THR A 156 12.56 -9.17 -7.01
CA THR A 156 12.14 -8.50 -5.77
C THR A 156 10.74 -7.91 -5.90
N GLN A 157 10.48 -7.17 -6.99
CA GLN A 157 9.17 -6.58 -7.24
C GLN A 157 8.10 -7.64 -7.48
N TYR A 158 8.41 -8.69 -8.24
CA TYR A 158 7.51 -9.80 -8.47
C TYR A 158 7.07 -10.45 -7.14
N PHE A 159 8.01 -10.73 -6.24
CA PHE A 159 7.71 -11.35 -4.95
C PHE A 159 6.96 -10.41 -4.00
N TYR A 160 7.30 -9.12 -3.93
CA TYR A 160 6.53 -8.18 -3.12
C TYR A 160 5.13 -7.93 -3.69
N GLY A 161 4.95 -7.92 -5.01
CA GLY A 161 3.64 -7.89 -5.64
C GLY A 161 2.80 -9.11 -5.27
N ALA A 162 3.38 -10.31 -5.38
CA ALA A 162 2.72 -11.55 -4.97
C ALA A 162 2.37 -11.55 -3.46
N ALA A 163 3.26 -11.04 -2.60
CA ALA A 163 3.02 -10.91 -1.17
C ALA A 163 1.88 -9.94 -0.84
N SER A 164 1.75 -8.86 -1.62
CA SER A 164 0.75 -7.80 -1.44
C SER A 164 -0.64 -8.20 -1.95
N ASN A 165 -0.71 -8.95 -3.05
CA ASN A 165 -1.97 -9.51 -3.56
C ASN A 165 -2.65 -10.48 -2.57
N GLY A 166 -1.90 -10.96 -1.57
CA GLY A 166 -2.45 -11.79 -0.49
C GLY A 166 -3.12 -11.02 0.64
N ALA A 167 -3.16 -9.68 0.63
CA ALA A 167 -3.80 -8.91 1.70
C ALA A 167 -5.33 -9.12 1.68
N LEU A 168 -5.89 -9.48 2.83
CA LEU A 168 -7.35 -9.57 3.00
C LEU A 168 -7.88 -8.19 3.38
N LEU A 169 -8.68 -7.62 2.49
CA LEU A 169 -9.44 -6.40 2.74
C LEU A 169 -10.68 -6.77 3.54
N ILE A 170 -10.80 -6.19 4.73
CA ILE A 170 -11.89 -6.45 5.66
C ILE A 170 -12.58 -5.11 5.93
N TRP A 171 -13.90 -5.13 6.06
CA TRP A 171 -14.71 -3.93 6.32
C TRP A 171 -14.73 -3.57 7.80
N ASP A 172 -14.41 -4.52 8.67
CA ASP A 172 -14.21 -4.32 10.10
C ASP A 172 -12.76 -3.95 10.43
N HIS A 173 -12.57 -3.07 11.41
CA HIS A 173 -11.25 -2.74 11.92
C HIS A 173 -10.57 -3.97 12.57
N PRO A 174 -9.29 -4.28 12.28
CA PRO A 174 -8.39 -3.59 11.37
C PRO A 174 -8.73 -3.91 9.91
N TYR A 175 -8.98 -2.87 9.10
CA TYR A 175 -9.48 -2.97 7.72
C TYR A 175 -8.58 -3.76 6.76
N ILE A 176 -7.36 -4.11 7.19
CA ILE A 176 -6.36 -4.84 6.41
C ILE A 176 -5.77 -5.94 7.30
N LYS A 177 -5.98 -7.21 6.93
CA LYS A 177 -5.30 -8.36 7.56
C LYS A 177 -4.31 -8.99 6.59
N LYS A 178 -3.12 -9.29 7.10
CA LYS A 178 -2.09 -10.04 6.34
C LYS A 178 -2.46 -11.52 6.31
N LYS A 179 -2.44 -12.14 5.14
CA LYS A 179 -2.60 -13.59 4.99
C LYS A 179 -1.34 -14.33 5.41
N GLU A 180 -1.50 -15.45 6.11
CA GLU A 180 -0.40 -16.26 6.64
C GLU A 180 0.58 -16.76 5.55
N CYS A 181 0.07 -17.07 4.35
CA CYS A 181 0.91 -17.49 3.21
C CYS A 181 1.79 -16.37 2.60
N SER A 182 1.63 -15.11 3.04
CA SER A 182 2.45 -13.98 2.55
C SER A 182 3.90 -14.04 3.07
N GLY A 183 4.20 -14.88 4.07
CA GLY A 183 5.53 -14.98 4.68
C GLY A 183 6.63 -15.41 3.71
N ALA A 184 6.40 -16.45 2.91
CA ALA A 184 7.40 -17.00 1.99
C ALA A 184 7.80 -16.01 0.89
N TYR A 185 6.82 -15.34 0.28
CA TYR A 185 7.06 -14.32 -0.74
C TYR A 185 7.79 -13.09 -0.17
N ASN A 186 7.46 -12.68 1.05
CA ASN A 186 8.21 -11.61 1.72
C ASN A 186 9.66 -12.00 1.99
N TYR A 187 9.92 -13.25 2.38
CA TYR A 187 11.28 -13.73 2.63
C TYR A 187 12.10 -13.81 1.33
N LEU A 188 11.51 -14.35 0.26
CA LEU A 188 12.13 -14.40 -1.07
C LEU A 188 12.41 -12.99 -1.60
N GLY A 189 11.42 -12.09 -1.52
CA GLY A 189 11.57 -10.70 -1.93
C GLY A 189 12.70 -9.99 -1.20
N LYS A 190 12.81 -10.17 0.13
CA LYS A 190 13.94 -9.64 0.92
C LYS A 190 15.29 -10.21 0.48
N SER A 191 15.35 -11.51 0.19
CA SER A 191 16.59 -12.17 -0.23
C SER A 191 17.09 -11.62 -1.57
N PHE A 192 16.21 -11.48 -2.56
CA PHE A 192 16.55 -10.88 -3.86
C PHE A 192 16.88 -9.38 -3.74
N HIS A 193 16.23 -8.66 -2.84
CA HIS A 193 16.53 -7.25 -2.59
C HIS A 193 17.95 -7.09 -2.06
N VAL A 194 18.31 -7.87 -1.02
CA VAL A 194 19.66 -7.85 -0.43
C VAL A 194 20.71 -8.25 -1.47
N LEU A 195 20.42 -9.27 -2.29
CA LEU A 195 21.30 -9.67 -3.39
C LEU A 195 21.51 -8.53 -4.40
N ALA A 196 20.44 -7.84 -4.82
CA ALA A 196 20.54 -6.71 -5.76
C ALA A 196 21.41 -5.57 -5.20
N VAL A 197 21.28 -5.26 -3.90
CA VAL A 197 22.11 -4.27 -3.21
C VAL A 197 23.58 -4.70 -3.22
N PHE A 198 23.88 -5.96 -2.87
CA PHE A 198 25.25 -6.47 -2.88
C PHE A 198 25.87 -6.47 -4.28
N LEU A 199 25.12 -6.84 -5.31
CA LEU A 199 25.59 -6.78 -6.70
C LEU A 199 25.86 -5.34 -7.14
N THR A 200 25.01 -4.39 -6.75
CA THR A 200 25.22 -2.96 -7.03
C THR A 200 26.51 -2.45 -6.38
N ILE A 201 26.73 -2.77 -5.10
CA ILE A 201 27.96 -2.38 -4.38
C ILE A 201 29.19 -3.04 -5.02
N SER A 202 29.12 -4.34 -5.32
CA SER A 202 30.18 -5.09 -5.99
C SER A 202 30.57 -4.45 -7.34
N CYS A 203 29.57 -4.03 -8.12
CA CYS A 203 29.77 -3.33 -9.38
C CYS A 203 30.61 -2.04 -9.23
N TYR A 204 30.35 -1.23 -8.20
CA TYR A 204 31.14 -0.03 -7.92
C TYR A 204 32.55 -0.33 -7.38
N ILE A 205 32.70 -1.39 -6.57
CA ILE A 205 34.01 -1.83 -6.08
C ILE A 205 34.89 -2.30 -7.25
N LEU A 206 34.33 -3.12 -8.14
CA LEU A 206 35.03 -3.60 -9.34
C LEU A 206 35.47 -2.43 -10.24
N PHE A 207 34.60 -1.44 -10.42
CA PHE A 207 34.95 -0.22 -11.15
C PHE A 207 36.12 0.52 -10.50
N ALA A 208 36.02 0.82 -9.20
CA ALA A 208 37.07 1.57 -8.49
C ALA A 208 38.42 0.83 -8.51
N TYR A 209 38.39 -0.49 -8.31
CA TYR A 209 39.59 -1.32 -8.37
C TYR A 209 40.17 -1.40 -9.79
N GLY A 210 39.32 -1.53 -10.82
CA GLY A 210 39.75 -1.51 -12.22
C GLY A 210 40.42 -0.18 -12.61
N VAL A 211 39.87 0.95 -12.17
CA VAL A 211 40.49 2.28 -12.39
C VAL A 211 41.85 2.37 -11.70
N TYR A 212 41.97 1.86 -10.46
CA TYR A 212 43.23 1.86 -9.73
C TYR A 212 44.32 1.04 -10.44
N GLU A 213 44.00 -0.20 -10.86
CA GLU A 213 44.95 -1.07 -11.57
C GLU A 213 45.32 -0.50 -12.95
N MET A 214 44.37 0.14 -13.64
CA MET A 214 44.64 0.82 -14.91
C MET A 214 45.60 2.00 -14.72
N ALA A 215 45.37 2.83 -13.70
CA ALA A 215 46.23 3.97 -13.40
C ALA A 215 47.67 3.53 -13.06
N LYS A 216 47.80 2.45 -12.28
CA LYS A 216 49.10 1.83 -11.98
C LYS A 216 49.80 1.34 -13.25
N THR A 217 49.06 0.69 -14.14
CA THR A 217 49.58 0.17 -15.41
C THR A 217 50.09 1.30 -16.30
N VAL A 218 49.34 2.40 -16.43
CA VAL A 218 49.77 3.58 -17.20
C VAL A 218 51.04 4.20 -16.62
N ARG A 219 51.16 4.31 -15.29
CA ARG A 219 52.36 4.84 -14.63
C ARG A 219 53.61 3.98 -14.84
N LEU A 220 53.46 2.67 -15.03
CA LEU A 220 54.58 1.76 -15.32
C LEU A 220 55.02 1.82 -16.79
N LEU A 221 54.17 2.35 -17.68
CA LEU A 221 54.44 2.46 -19.11
C LEU A 221 55.02 3.83 -19.52
N LEU A 222 54.85 4.86 -18.70
CA LEU A 222 55.43 6.20 -18.89
C LEU A 222 56.82 6.28 -18.25
#